data_AF-A0A4Q3KDZ9-F1
#
_entry.id   AF-A0A4Q3KDZ9-F1
#
_cell.length_a   1.000
_cell.length_b   1.000
_cell.length_c   1.000
_cell.angle_alpha   90.00
_cell.angle_beta   90.00
_cell.angle_gamma   90.00
#
_symmetry.space_group_name_H-M   'P 1'
#
loop_
_entity.id
_entity.type
_entity.pdbx_description
1 polymer ?
#
loop_
_entity_poly.entity_id
_entity_poly.type
_entity_poly.pdbx_seq_one_letter_code
_entity_poly.pdbx_strand_id
1 'polypeptide(L)'
;MALRLRLRFRLGLPRIRLAQPALALALAWSSAAPALAQYTGPSATPAYRNVGEVLKNPVDDAKVAFTGHLLRKVSNDKYIFSDGTGEIRVDIDDKHFPPTPIDEKTKVQIRGEVEKDFLESPEIDVESLAVVP
;
A
#
# COMPACT_ATOMS: atom_id res chain seq x y z
N MET A 1 -77.35 58.19 -28.23
CA MET A 1 -76.73 58.08 -29.56
C MET A 1 -75.87 56.83 -29.57
N ALA A 2 -76.23 55.86 -30.39
CA ALA A 2 -75.78 54.46 -30.31
C ALA A 2 -74.44 54.22 -31.02
N LEU A 3 -73.64 53.26 -30.55
CA LEU A 3 -73.18 52.18 -31.43
C LEU A 3 -72.67 50.97 -30.65
N ARG A 4 -73.23 49.81 -30.99
CA ARG A 4 -72.82 48.47 -30.53
C ARG A 4 -71.55 48.04 -31.28
N LEU A 5 -70.64 47.34 -30.64
CA LEU A 5 -69.71 46.43 -31.33
C LEU A 5 -69.72 45.04 -30.68
N ARG A 6 -69.85 44.04 -31.54
CA ARG A 6 -70.15 42.64 -31.24
C ARG A 6 -68.89 41.86 -30.81
N LEU A 7 -69.11 40.98 -29.83
CA LEU A 7 -68.58 39.61 -29.66
C LEU A 7 -67.33 39.19 -30.45
N ARG A 8 -66.42 38.48 -29.77
CA ARG A 8 -66.06 37.08 -30.12
C ARG A 8 -65.26 36.40 -28.99
N PHE A 9 -65.89 35.37 -28.43
CA PHE A 9 -65.29 34.31 -27.63
C PHE A 9 -64.43 33.42 -28.57
N ARG A 10 -63.19 33.08 -28.19
CA ARG A 10 -62.42 32.00 -28.83
C ARG A 10 -61.51 31.26 -27.82
N LEU A 11 -61.90 30.00 -27.61
CA LEU A 11 -61.13 28.77 -27.38
C LEU A 11 -59.68 28.82 -26.83
N GLY A 12 -59.52 28.28 -25.61
CA GLY A 12 -58.69 27.10 -25.25
C GLY A 12 -57.30 26.83 -25.85
N LEU A 13 -56.27 27.02 -24.99
CA LEU A 13 -55.09 26.19 -24.63
C LEU A 13 -54.14 25.66 -25.74
N PRO A 14 -52.79 25.71 -25.52
CA PRO A 14 -52.16 24.51 -24.93
C PRO A 14 -50.95 24.72 -23.99
N ARG A 15 -50.93 23.84 -22.99
CA ARG A 15 -49.81 23.02 -22.46
C ARG A 15 -48.38 23.57 -22.42
N ILE A 16 -47.91 23.67 -21.18
CA ILE A 16 -46.54 23.60 -20.65
C ILE A 16 -45.59 22.77 -21.54
N ARG A 17 -44.39 23.32 -21.80
CA ARG A 17 -43.19 22.51 -22.09
C ARG A 17 -42.02 23.03 -21.25
N LEU A 18 -41.80 22.40 -20.09
CA LEU A 18 -40.46 22.35 -19.51
C LEU A 18 -39.62 21.43 -20.38
N ALA A 19 -38.53 21.95 -20.93
CA ALA A 19 -37.41 21.15 -21.41
C ALA A 19 -36.13 21.90 -21.03
N GLN A 20 -35.62 21.62 -19.83
CA GLN A 20 -34.25 22.01 -19.48
C GLN A 20 -33.30 20.99 -20.09
N PRO A 21 -32.22 21.42 -20.76
CA PRO A 21 -31.26 20.50 -21.37
C PRO A 21 -30.52 19.75 -20.26
N ALA A 22 -30.55 18.42 -20.32
CA ALA A 22 -29.70 17.59 -19.48
C ALA A 22 -28.23 17.84 -19.87
N LEU A 23 -27.49 18.51 -18.99
CA LEU A 23 -26.06 18.72 -19.13
C LEU A 23 -25.36 17.38 -18.88
N ALA A 24 -25.00 16.67 -19.95
CA ALA A 24 -24.24 15.44 -19.84
C ALA A 24 -22.79 15.75 -19.42
N LEU A 25 -22.44 15.47 -18.16
CA LEU A 25 -21.05 15.44 -17.70
C LEU A 25 -20.35 14.25 -18.35
N ALA A 26 -19.48 14.49 -19.33
CA ALA A 26 -18.56 13.48 -19.83
C ALA A 26 -17.44 13.27 -18.79
N LEU A 27 -17.49 12.16 -18.05
CA LEU A 27 -16.40 11.71 -17.18
C LEU A 27 -15.26 11.22 -18.07
N ALA A 28 -14.18 12.00 -18.15
CA ALA A 28 -12.94 11.56 -18.77
C ALA A 28 -12.28 10.49 -17.89
N TRP A 29 -12.34 9.22 -18.31
CA TRP A 29 -11.58 8.15 -17.69
C TRP A 29 -10.10 8.30 -18.04
N SER A 30 -9.34 8.92 -17.15
CA SER A 30 -7.89 8.96 -17.25
C SER A 30 -7.32 7.62 -16.77
N SER A 31 -7.10 6.67 -17.68
CA SER A 31 -6.41 5.42 -17.35
C SER A 31 -4.92 5.71 -17.15
N ALA A 32 -4.48 5.78 -15.89
CA ALA A 32 -3.06 5.76 -15.56
C ALA A 32 -2.52 4.36 -15.93
N ALA A 33 -1.69 4.29 -16.97
CA ALA A 33 -0.95 3.06 -17.24
C ALA A 33 0.08 2.85 -16.11
N PRO A 34 0.20 1.64 -15.55
CA PRO A 34 1.23 1.38 -14.55
C PRO A 34 2.61 1.56 -15.19
N ALA A 35 3.45 2.39 -14.57
CA ALA A 35 4.85 2.47 -14.93
C ALA A 35 5.53 1.17 -14.46
N LEU A 36 5.71 0.22 -15.36
CA LEU A 36 6.49 -0.98 -15.10
C LEU A 36 7.98 -0.66 -15.33
N ALA A 37 8.82 -0.94 -14.34
CA ALA A 37 10.26 -0.89 -14.52
C ALA A 37 10.68 -1.92 -15.59
N GLN A 38 11.34 -1.47 -16.66
CA GLN A 38 11.75 -2.31 -17.81
C GLN A 38 13.16 -2.89 -17.68
N TYR A 39 13.77 -2.81 -16.49
CA TYR A 39 15.13 -3.32 -16.27
C TYR A 39 15.12 -4.85 -16.15
N THR A 40 15.74 -5.53 -17.12
CA THR A 40 15.91 -7.00 -17.15
C THR A 40 17.37 -7.43 -16.98
N GLY A 41 18.23 -6.52 -16.53
CA GLY A 41 19.64 -6.81 -16.25
C GLY A 41 19.85 -7.51 -14.91
N PRO A 42 21.10 -7.83 -14.53
CA PRO A 42 21.40 -8.41 -13.23
C PRO A 42 20.90 -7.52 -12.10
N SER A 43 20.22 -8.11 -11.12
CA SER A 43 19.85 -7.43 -9.88
C SER A 43 20.94 -7.64 -8.83
N ALA A 44 21.05 -6.70 -7.89
CA ALA A 44 21.83 -6.93 -6.68
C ALA A 44 21.26 -8.17 -5.96
N THR A 45 22.09 -9.19 -5.81
CA THR A 45 21.75 -10.35 -4.97
C THR A 45 21.87 -9.92 -3.51
N PRO A 46 20.89 -10.22 -2.65
CA PRO A 46 21.04 -10.01 -1.21
C PRO A 46 22.32 -10.67 -0.70
N ALA A 47 23.01 -10.01 0.23
CA ALA A 47 24.30 -10.50 0.74
C ALA A 47 24.17 -11.84 1.48
N TYR A 48 22.99 -12.09 2.08
CA TYR A 48 22.68 -13.26 2.88
C TYR A 48 21.46 -13.99 2.34
N ARG A 49 21.44 -15.32 2.47
CA ARG A 49 20.30 -16.15 2.06
C ARG A 49 19.26 -16.36 3.17
N ASN A 50 19.69 -16.26 4.42
CA ASN A 50 18.86 -16.57 5.59
C ASN A 50 19.45 -15.92 6.86
N VAL A 51 18.64 -15.88 7.92
CA VAL A 51 19.00 -15.35 9.23
C VAL A 51 20.21 -16.07 9.82
N GLY A 52 20.30 -17.40 9.66
CA GLY A 52 21.41 -18.20 10.17
C GLY A 52 22.77 -17.81 9.58
N GLU A 53 22.82 -17.33 8.33
CA GLU A 53 24.05 -16.80 7.73
C GLU A 53 24.45 -15.43 8.33
N VAL A 54 23.47 -14.55 8.58
CA VAL A 54 23.71 -13.26 9.26
C VAL A 54 24.32 -13.50 10.63
N LEU A 55 23.72 -14.38 11.43
CA LEU A 55 24.17 -14.67 12.80
C LEU A 55 25.61 -15.23 12.86
N LYS A 56 26.06 -15.95 11.82
CA LYS A 56 27.41 -16.54 11.77
C LYS A 56 28.48 -15.52 11.43
N ASN A 57 28.19 -14.58 10.54
CA ASN A 57 29.16 -13.60 10.08
C ASN A 57 28.45 -12.30 9.67
N PRO A 58 27.99 -11.48 10.62
CA PRO A 58 27.26 -10.26 10.33
C PRO A 58 28.21 -9.20 9.75
N VAL A 59 27.74 -8.58 8.68
CA VAL A 59 28.35 -7.44 7.99
C VAL A 59 27.36 -6.29 8.10
N ASP A 60 27.84 -5.19 8.65
CA ASP A 60 27.09 -3.95 8.82
C ASP A 60 26.60 -3.40 7.45
N ASP A 61 25.47 -2.72 7.43
CA ASP A 61 24.80 -2.16 6.23
C ASP A 61 24.41 -3.19 5.15
N ALA A 62 24.55 -4.49 5.42
CA ALA A 62 24.28 -5.50 4.42
C ALA A 62 22.78 -5.62 4.16
N LYS A 63 22.36 -5.34 2.92
CA LYS A 63 20.95 -5.45 2.52
C LYS A 63 20.47 -6.90 2.50
N VAL A 64 19.33 -7.13 3.14
CA VAL A 64 18.70 -8.46 3.26
C VAL A 64 17.23 -8.44 2.87
N ALA A 65 16.73 -9.60 2.46
CA ALA A 65 15.31 -9.84 2.26
C ALA A 65 14.99 -11.27 2.72
N PHE A 66 14.24 -11.41 3.81
CA PHE A 66 13.94 -12.70 4.42
C PHE A 66 12.43 -12.91 4.53
N THR A 67 12.01 -14.18 4.43
CA THR A 67 10.61 -14.57 4.58
C THR A 67 10.47 -15.53 5.74
N GLY A 68 9.56 -15.22 6.66
CA GLY A 68 9.45 -15.88 7.94
C GLY A 68 8.27 -15.37 8.77
N HIS A 69 8.44 -15.34 10.09
CA HIS A 69 7.40 -14.95 11.05
C HIS A 69 7.95 -14.00 12.12
N LEU A 70 7.12 -13.04 12.55
CA LEU A 70 7.37 -12.27 13.77
C LEU A 70 6.84 -13.07 14.96
N LEU A 71 7.73 -13.55 15.83
CA LEU A 71 7.38 -14.46 16.92
C LEU A 71 6.83 -13.73 18.15
N ARG A 72 7.38 -12.54 18.47
CA ARG A 72 7.00 -11.73 19.63
C ARG A 72 7.57 -10.32 19.56
N LYS A 73 6.88 -9.35 20.15
CA LYS A 73 7.42 -8.01 20.47
C LYS A 73 8.29 -8.08 21.72
N VAL A 74 9.44 -7.40 21.73
CA VAL A 74 10.39 -7.44 22.86
C VAL A 74 10.65 -6.07 23.48
N SER A 75 10.47 -4.99 22.73
CA SER A 75 10.47 -3.62 23.25
C SER A 75 9.68 -2.71 22.31
N ASN A 76 9.77 -1.39 22.49
CA ASN A 76 9.29 -0.46 21.48
C ASN A 76 10.00 -0.75 20.15
N ASP A 77 9.23 -0.88 19.08
CA ASP A 77 9.63 -1.16 17.69
C ASP A 77 10.47 -2.43 17.43
N LYS A 78 10.98 -3.10 18.48
CA LYS A 78 11.75 -4.34 18.34
C LYS A 78 10.88 -5.60 18.46
N TYR A 79 11.08 -6.52 17.53
CA TYR A 79 10.44 -7.83 17.49
C TYR A 79 11.49 -8.94 17.30
N ILE A 80 11.12 -10.19 17.55
CA ILE A 80 11.91 -11.35 17.13
C ILE A 80 11.34 -11.90 15.85
N PHE A 81 12.20 -12.06 14.85
CA PHE A 81 11.89 -12.66 13.57
C PHE A 81 12.61 -14.00 13.42
N SER A 82 11.98 -14.95 12.75
CA SER A 82 12.61 -16.20 12.33
C SER A 82 12.19 -16.59 10.91
N ASP A 83 13.16 -17.03 10.11
CA ASP A 83 12.94 -17.72 8.84
C ASP A 83 13.09 -19.25 8.95
N GLY A 84 13.20 -19.78 10.17
CA GLY A 84 13.43 -21.19 10.47
C GLY A 84 14.91 -21.61 10.54
N THR A 85 15.85 -20.75 10.13
CA THR A 85 17.30 -21.03 10.23
C THR A 85 17.95 -20.41 11.47
N GLY A 86 17.26 -19.48 12.11
CA GLY A 86 17.66 -18.80 13.34
C GLY A 86 16.60 -17.82 13.80
N GLU A 87 16.86 -17.16 14.93
CA GLU A 87 16.06 -16.04 15.44
C GLU A 87 16.94 -14.80 15.50
N ILE A 88 16.42 -13.66 15.04
CA ILE A 88 17.12 -12.38 15.09
C ILE A 88 16.16 -11.28 15.53
N ARG A 89 16.70 -10.28 16.22
CA ARG A 89 15.93 -9.08 16.53
C ARG A 89 15.76 -8.27 15.24
N VAL A 90 14.57 -7.71 15.07
CA VAL A 90 14.25 -6.77 14.00
C VAL A 90 13.74 -5.48 14.62
N ASP A 91 14.15 -4.34 14.10
CA ASP A 91 13.55 -3.05 14.38
C ASP A 91 12.54 -2.71 13.29
N ILE A 92 11.30 -2.43 13.67
CA ILE A 92 10.19 -2.16 12.75
C ILE A 92 9.35 -1.01 13.29
N ASP A 93 9.56 0.17 12.73
CA ASP A 93 8.68 1.32 12.94
C ASP A 93 7.24 1.00 12.49
N ASP A 94 6.25 1.47 13.25
CA ASP A 94 4.82 1.29 12.97
C ASP A 94 4.43 1.63 11.52
N LYS A 95 5.11 2.59 10.87
CA LYS A 95 4.85 2.97 9.47
C LYS A 95 5.17 1.87 8.45
N HIS A 96 5.97 0.87 8.81
CA HIS A 96 6.34 -0.24 7.93
C HIS A 96 5.37 -1.42 8.03
N PHE A 97 4.48 -1.44 9.02
CA PHE A 97 3.47 -2.48 9.15
C PHE A 97 2.37 -2.34 8.08
N PRO A 98 1.80 -3.46 7.61
CA PRO A 98 0.63 -3.44 6.76
C PRO A 98 -0.59 -2.89 7.52
N PRO A 99 -1.60 -2.36 6.81
CA PRO A 99 -2.82 -1.86 7.44
C PRO A 99 -3.67 -2.98 8.07
N THR A 100 -3.42 -4.24 7.70
CA THR A 100 -4.07 -5.41 8.27
C THR A 100 -3.29 -5.93 9.48
N PRO A 101 -3.96 -6.29 10.58
CA PRO A 101 -3.29 -6.93 11.71
C PRO A 101 -2.57 -8.21 11.29
N ILE A 102 -1.39 -8.43 11.85
CA ILE A 102 -0.61 -9.66 11.69
C ILE A 102 -0.31 -10.25 13.07
N ASP A 103 -0.14 -11.56 13.12
CA ASP A 103 0.18 -12.33 14.32
C ASP A 103 1.39 -13.26 14.09
N GLU A 104 1.75 -14.07 15.08
CA GLU A 104 2.90 -14.98 15.00
C GLU A 104 2.76 -16.10 13.97
N LYS A 105 1.55 -16.32 13.46
CA LYS A 105 1.25 -17.32 12.43
C LYS A 105 1.29 -16.71 11.04
N THR A 106 1.24 -15.39 10.95
CA THR A 106 1.25 -14.67 9.68
C THR A 106 2.64 -14.75 9.07
N LYS A 107 2.72 -15.24 7.83
CA LYS A 107 3.98 -15.28 7.08
C LYS A 107 4.25 -13.90 6.48
N VAL A 108 5.45 -13.38 6.69
CA VAL A 108 5.85 -12.05 6.25
C VAL A 108 7.19 -12.09 5.52
N GLN A 109 7.39 -11.15 4.60
CA GLN A 109 8.69 -10.82 4.04
C GLN A 109 9.14 -9.49 4.64
N ILE A 110 10.34 -9.48 5.21
CA ILE A 110 11.03 -8.26 5.64
C ILE A 110 12.13 -7.92 4.63
N ARG A 111 12.38 -6.64 4.44
CA ARG A 111 13.60 -6.12 3.78
C ARG A 111 14.18 -5.02 4.62
N GLY A 112 15.50 -4.98 4.69
CA GLY A 112 16.21 -4.08 5.58
C GLY A 112 17.72 -4.23 5.49
N GLU A 113 18.40 -3.65 6.46
CA GLU A 113 19.86 -3.65 6.58
C GLU A 113 20.26 -4.38 7.86
N VAL A 114 21.36 -5.13 7.81
CA VAL A 114 21.94 -5.72 9.01
C VAL A 114 22.66 -4.63 9.78
N GLU A 115 22.24 -4.41 11.02
CA GLU A 115 22.89 -3.49 11.95
C GLU A 115 23.78 -4.29 12.90
N LYS A 116 25.06 -3.91 12.99
CA LYS A 116 26.06 -4.60 13.80
C LYS A 116 26.79 -3.63 14.71
N ASP A 117 26.25 -3.49 15.92
CA ASP A 117 26.96 -2.87 17.03
C ASP A 117 27.99 -3.84 17.66
N PHE A 118 29.17 -3.32 17.99
CA PHE A 118 30.29 -4.13 18.50
C PHE A 118 29.97 -4.88 19.81
N LEU A 119 29.07 -4.35 20.64
CA LEU A 119 28.70 -4.92 21.95
C LEU A 119 27.32 -5.57 21.96
N GLU A 120 26.57 -5.52 20.86
CA GLU A 120 25.22 -6.07 20.79
C GLU A 120 25.15 -7.25 19.81
N SER A 121 24.13 -8.09 20.00
CA SER A 121 23.75 -9.06 18.97
C SER A 121 23.31 -8.31 17.72
N PRO A 122 23.68 -8.76 16.50
CA PRO A 122 23.22 -8.11 15.29
C PRO A 122 21.69 -8.10 15.22
N GLU A 123 21.15 -7.06 14.60
CA GLU A 123 19.73 -6.91 14.32
C GLU A 123 19.50 -6.54 12.86
N ILE A 124 18.24 -6.45 12.45
CA ILE A 124 17.87 -5.96 11.12
C ILE A 124 17.00 -4.71 11.31
N ASP A 125 17.44 -3.57 10.78
CA ASP A 125 16.57 -2.40 10.64
C ASP A 125 15.67 -2.58 9.42
N VAL A 126 14.36 -2.66 9.63
CA VAL A 126 13.39 -3.05 8.61
C VAL A 126 12.81 -1.83 7.90
N GLU A 127 13.17 -1.70 6.62
CA GLU A 127 12.65 -0.66 5.73
C GLU A 127 11.27 -1.02 5.14
N SER A 128 10.93 -2.32 5.08
CA SER A 128 9.61 -2.75 4.61
C SER A 128 9.21 -4.12 5.15
N LEU A 129 7.92 -4.25 5.49
CA LEU A 129 7.29 -5.51 5.85
C LEU A 129 6.06 -5.74 4.98
N ALA A 130 5.97 -6.92 4.38
CA ALA A 130 4.83 -7.33 3.56
C ALA A 130 4.30 -8.70 3.99
N VAL A 131 2.97 -8.86 4.03
CA VAL A 131 2.34 -10.18 4.22
C VAL A 131 2.58 -11.01 2.96
N VAL A 132 2.99 -12.26 3.14
CA VAL A 132 3.16 -13.23 2.05
C VAL A 132 1.88 -14.08 1.95
N PRO A 133 1.20 -14.11 0.79
CA PRO A 133 0.01 -14.95 0.58
C PRO A 133 0.26 -16.45 0.67
#